data_AF-A0A672KJW9-F1
#
_entry.id   AF-A0A672KJW9-F1
#
_cell.length_a   1.000
_cell.length_b   1.000
_cell.length_c   1.000
_cell.angle_alpha   90.00
_cell.angle_beta   90.00
_cell.angle_gamma   90.00
#
_symmetry.space_group_name_H-M   'P 1'
#
loop_
_entity.id
_entity.type
_entity.pdbx_description
1 polymer ?
#
loop_
_entity_poly.entity_id
_entity_poly.type
_entity_poly.pdbx_seq_one_letter_code
_entity_poly.pdbx_strand_id
1 'polypeptide(L)'
;MVILVSFLCFLGALGVSSSLVTVKSCAPAGCPGGSINLGNIKLSSYCCSTDLCNAQDSPDPSTNTPNGKTCFSCDGQSCSSVMTCSGSEDRCFKATGENLSVGVKGCVSKAICDAASLIPNVQGVSCCSGNLCNGAQSITQSFLFLCCSLLSFILLH
;
A
#
# COMPACT_ATOMS: atom_id res chain seq x y z
N MET A 1 -13.59 -8.80 24.05
CA MET A 1 -13.31 -9.54 22.80
C MET A 1 -11.84 -9.40 22.52
N VAL A 2 -11.08 -10.49 22.62
CA VAL A 2 -9.65 -10.50 22.31
C VAL A 2 -9.54 -10.75 20.80
N ILE A 3 -9.14 -9.75 20.03
CA ILE A 3 -8.83 -9.98 18.62
C ILE A 3 -7.39 -10.47 18.56
N LEU A 4 -7.15 -11.56 17.87
CA LEU A 4 -5.80 -12.07 17.69
C LEU A 4 -5.31 -11.70 16.30
N VAL A 5 -4.06 -11.25 16.21
CA VAL A 5 -3.41 -10.86 14.97
C VAL A 5 -2.17 -11.72 14.74
N SER A 6 -1.99 -12.20 13.52
CA SER A 6 -0.70 -12.69 13.04
C SER A 6 -0.18 -11.70 12.00
N PHE A 7 1.00 -11.14 12.24
CA PHE A 7 1.74 -10.35 11.26
C PHE A 7 2.83 -11.21 10.66
N LEU A 8 2.99 -11.14 9.34
CA LEU A 8 4.10 -11.74 8.65
C LEU A 8 4.82 -10.68 7.82
N CYS A 9 6.09 -10.46 8.11
CA CYS A 9 6.93 -9.49 7.40
C CYS A 9 8.01 -10.23 6.63
N PHE A 10 8.09 -9.95 5.33
CA PHE A 10 9.15 -10.42 4.44
C PHE A 10 10.07 -9.25 4.08
N LEU A 11 11.37 -9.42 4.30
CA LEU A 11 12.40 -8.49 3.83
C LEU A 11 13.27 -9.16 2.77
N GLY A 12 13.21 -8.64 1.54
CA GLY A 12 14.12 -8.97 0.46
C GLY A 12 15.17 -7.89 0.29
N ALA A 13 16.44 -8.21 0.47
CA ALA A 13 17.56 -7.33 0.12
C ALA A 13 18.43 -7.98 -0.95
N LEU A 14 18.93 -7.17 -1.90
CA LEU A 14 19.87 -7.63 -2.92
C LEU A 14 21.15 -8.14 -2.24
N GLY A 15 21.38 -9.45 -2.27
CA GLY A 15 22.61 -10.09 -1.74
C GLY A 15 22.58 -10.49 -0.27
N VAL A 16 21.45 -10.37 0.44
CA VAL A 16 21.27 -10.89 1.81
C VAL A 16 20.14 -11.93 1.81
N SER A 17 20.27 -12.98 2.63
CA SER A 17 19.20 -13.96 2.84
C SER A 17 17.90 -13.25 3.20
N SER A 18 16.80 -13.63 2.54
CA SER A 18 15.48 -13.08 2.87
C SER A 18 15.07 -13.52 4.27
N SER A 19 14.52 -12.59 5.04
CA SER A 19 14.06 -12.84 6.41
C SER A 19 12.55 -12.80 6.47
N LEU A 20 11.96 -13.89 6.98
CA LEU A 20 10.53 -13.99 7.28
C LEU A 20 10.33 -13.87 8.79
N VAL A 21 9.53 -12.91 9.24
CA VAL A 21 9.28 -12.65 10.65
C VAL A 21 7.78 -12.75 10.94
N THR A 22 7.40 -13.69 11.82
CA THR A 22 6.02 -13.85 12.29
C THR A 22 5.85 -13.27 13.68
N VAL A 23 4.81 -12.47 13.90
CA VAL A 23 4.40 -11.97 15.22
C VAL A 23 2.94 -12.33 15.47
N LYS A 24 2.66 -12.92 16.64
CA LYS A 24 1.30 -13.23 17.10
C LYS A 24 0.99 -12.41 18.35
N SER A 25 -0.13 -11.70 18.37
CA SER A 25 -0.50 -10.85 19.50
C SER A 25 -2.01 -10.69 19.60
N CYS A 26 -2.46 -10.00 20.65
CA CYS A 26 -3.81 -9.46 20.75
C CYS A 26 -3.85 -8.05 20.12
N ALA A 27 -4.96 -7.70 19.48
CA ALA A 27 -5.23 -6.42 18.87
C ALA A 27 -6.54 -5.82 19.45
N PRO A 28 -6.65 -4.48 19.50
CA PRO A 28 -7.91 -3.81 19.82
C PRO A 28 -8.96 -4.01 18.72
N ALA A 29 -10.21 -3.59 18.99
CA ALA A 29 -11.31 -3.60 18.03
C ALA A 29 -10.91 -2.89 16.72
N GLY A 30 -11.14 -3.53 15.56
CA GLY A 30 -10.80 -2.96 14.26
C GLY A 30 -9.47 -3.44 13.66
N CYS A 31 -9.16 -4.73 13.76
CA CYS A 31 -7.99 -5.35 13.11
C CYS A 31 -8.32 -5.72 11.65
N PRO A 32 -7.81 -4.98 10.64
CA PRO A 32 -7.98 -5.35 9.25
C PRO A 32 -7.01 -6.50 8.87
N GLY A 33 -7.57 -7.61 8.41
CA GLY A 33 -6.78 -8.61 7.69
C GLY A 33 -6.46 -8.11 6.27
N GLY A 34 -5.24 -8.32 5.80
CA GLY A 34 -4.84 -7.89 4.46
C GLY A 34 -3.34 -7.92 4.22
N SER A 35 -2.88 -7.19 3.22
CA SER A 35 -1.45 -7.05 2.91
C SER A 35 -1.04 -5.63 2.50
N ILE A 36 0.25 -5.34 2.70
CA ILE A 36 0.95 -4.13 2.28
C ILE A 36 2.24 -4.56 1.58
N ASN A 37 2.58 -3.91 0.48
CA ASN A 37 3.81 -4.20 -0.26
C ASN A 37 4.48 -2.90 -0.68
N LEU A 38 5.69 -2.70 -0.15
CA LEU A 38 6.55 -1.53 -0.37
C LEU A 38 7.72 -1.88 -1.31
N GLY A 39 7.62 -2.99 -2.05
CA GLY A 39 8.69 -3.55 -2.88
C GLY A 39 9.52 -4.57 -2.11
N ASN A 40 10.59 -4.10 -1.45
CA ASN A 40 11.51 -4.95 -0.69
C ASN A 40 10.93 -5.44 0.65
N ILE A 41 9.89 -4.76 1.14
CA ILE A 41 9.20 -5.10 2.37
C ILE A 41 7.77 -5.45 2.02
N LYS A 42 7.34 -6.67 2.40
CA LYS A 42 5.95 -7.11 2.27
C LYS A 42 5.41 -7.51 3.63
N LEU A 43 4.20 -7.08 3.94
CA LEU A 43 3.51 -7.39 5.18
C LEU A 43 2.18 -8.06 4.86
N SER A 44 1.84 -9.10 5.61
CA SER A 44 0.47 -9.62 5.66
C SER A 44 -0.02 -9.66 7.10
N SER A 45 -1.31 -9.43 7.29
CA SER A 45 -1.99 -9.56 8.56
C SER A 45 -3.23 -10.44 8.42
N TYR A 46 -3.46 -11.28 9.43
CA TYR A 46 -4.70 -12.00 9.60
C TYR A 46 -5.27 -11.72 10.99
N CYS A 47 -6.58 -11.48 11.07
CA CYS A 47 -7.28 -11.11 12.28
C CYS A 47 -8.48 -12.02 12.51
N CYS A 48 -8.73 -12.40 13.76
CA CYS A 48 -9.84 -13.27 14.12
C CYS A 48 -10.30 -13.01 15.57
N SER A 49 -11.54 -13.41 15.90
CA SER A 49 -12.28 -12.97 17.10
C SER A 49 -12.56 -14.06 18.15
N THR A 50 -12.15 -15.30 17.90
CA THR A 50 -12.30 -16.41 18.84
C THR A 50 -10.99 -16.71 19.55
N ASP A 51 -11.02 -17.36 20.71
CA ASP A 51 -9.81 -17.67 21.46
C ASP A 51 -8.84 -18.54 20.65
N LEU A 52 -7.55 -18.20 20.71
CA LEU A 52 -6.44 -18.90 20.04
C LEU A 52 -6.59 -19.11 18.53
N CYS A 53 -7.42 -18.31 17.86
CA CYS A 53 -7.71 -18.45 16.42
C CYS A 53 -6.53 -18.11 15.50
N ASN A 54 -5.49 -17.43 15.99
CA ASN A 54 -4.26 -17.12 15.25
C ASN A 54 -3.18 -18.21 15.46
N ALA A 55 -3.57 -19.44 15.76
CA ALA A 55 -2.64 -20.57 15.84
C ALA A 55 -1.85 -20.74 14.53
N GLN A 56 -2.48 -20.46 13.39
CA GLN A 56 -1.82 -20.41 12.08
C GLN A 56 -1.17 -19.06 11.81
N ASP A 57 -0.07 -19.10 11.07
CA ASP A 57 0.61 -17.88 10.61
C ASP A 57 -0.20 -17.21 9.50
N SER A 58 -0.08 -15.88 9.40
CA SER A 58 -0.61 -15.14 8.27
C SER A 58 0.01 -15.65 6.95
N PRO A 59 -0.71 -15.62 5.82
CA PRO A 59 -0.17 -16.12 4.55
C PRO A 59 1.13 -15.41 4.14
N ASP A 60 2.12 -16.17 3.65
CA ASP A 60 3.41 -15.63 3.20
C ASP A 60 3.22 -14.69 1.99
N PRO A 61 3.43 -13.37 2.17
CA PRO A 61 3.20 -12.41 1.10
C PRO A 61 4.24 -12.51 -0.03
N SER A 62 5.35 -13.24 0.17
CA SER A 62 6.33 -13.53 -0.88
C SER A 62 5.82 -14.53 -1.91
N THR A 63 4.91 -15.42 -1.50
CA THR A 63 4.31 -16.47 -2.35
C THR A 63 3.08 -16.01 -3.12
N ASN A 64 2.58 -14.81 -2.84
CA ASN A 64 1.40 -14.26 -3.50
C ASN A 64 1.63 -14.11 -5.01
N THR A 65 0.66 -14.56 -5.80
CA THR A 65 0.68 -14.37 -7.25
C THR A 65 0.35 -12.92 -7.61
N PRO A 66 0.98 -12.36 -8.67
CA PRO A 66 0.61 -11.06 -9.20
C PRO A 66 -0.89 -10.96 -9.53
N ASN A 67 -1.52 -9.84 -9.22
CA ASN A 67 -2.96 -9.64 -9.43
C ASN A 67 -3.30 -8.67 -10.59
N GLY A 68 -2.28 -8.24 -11.34
CA GLY A 68 -2.41 -7.35 -12.50
C GLY A 68 -2.50 -5.86 -12.17
N LYS A 69 -2.59 -5.48 -10.90
CA LYS A 69 -2.51 -4.07 -10.47
C LYS A 69 -1.07 -3.60 -10.41
N THR A 70 -0.83 -2.36 -10.82
CA THR A 70 0.47 -1.70 -10.72
C THR A 70 0.39 -0.41 -9.94
N CYS A 71 1.40 -0.14 -9.13
CA CYS A 71 1.52 1.07 -8.31
C CYS A 71 2.94 1.60 -8.36
N PHE A 72 3.13 2.86 -7.99
CA PHE A 72 4.46 3.39 -7.71
C PHE A 72 4.96 2.93 -6.34
N SER A 73 6.26 2.69 -6.21
CA SER A 73 7.00 2.39 -5.00
C SER A 73 8.20 3.32 -4.85
N CYS A 74 8.88 3.24 -3.70
CA CYS A 74 10.11 3.96 -3.45
C CYS A 74 11.31 3.02 -3.35
N ASP A 75 12.42 3.38 -3.98
CA ASP A 75 13.68 2.62 -4.02
C ASP A 75 14.81 3.39 -3.31
N GLY A 76 14.53 3.81 -2.07
CA GLY A 76 15.43 4.65 -1.28
C GLY A 76 15.02 6.12 -1.41
N GLN A 77 15.56 6.84 -2.40
CA GLN A 77 15.27 8.27 -2.59
C GLN A 77 14.25 8.56 -3.69
N SER A 78 14.16 7.71 -4.73
CA SER A 78 13.17 7.90 -5.80
C SER A 78 11.85 7.21 -5.42
N CYS A 79 10.72 7.79 -5.81
CA CYS A 79 9.37 7.26 -5.56
C CYS A 79 8.54 7.15 -6.85
N SER A 80 9.22 6.77 -7.93
CA SER A 80 8.69 6.64 -9.29
C SER A 80 8.84 5.23 -9.87
N SER A 81 9.43 4.31 -9.12
CA SER A 81 9.60 2.92 -9.56
C SER A 81 8.25 2.22 -9.61
N VAL A 82 7.99 1.48 -10.68
CA VAL A 82 6.72 0.77 -10.88
C VAL A 82 6.86 -0.63 -10.31
N MET A 83 5.88 -1.03 -9.49
CA MET A 83 5.78 -2.37 -8.93
C MET A 83 4.45 -3.03 -9.29
N THR A 84 4.48 -4.35 -9.38
CA THR A 84 3.28 -5.18 -9.55
C THR A 84 2.77 -5.62 -8.20
N CYS A 85 1.47 -5.40 -7.95
CA CYS A 85 0.80 -5.83 -6.73
C CYS A 85 0.43 -7.32 -6.82
N SER A 86 0.28 -7.96 -5.66
CA SER A 86 0.06 -9.40 -5.55
C SER A 86 -1.06 -9.73 -4.58
N GLY A 87 -1.70 -10.89 -4.75
CA GLY A 87 -2.75 -11.36 -3.85
C GLY A 87 -3.89 -10.35 -3.68
N SER A 88 -4.22 -10.00 -2.44
CA SER A 88 -5.33 -9.11 -2.07
C SER A 88 -5.02 -7.60 -2.17
N GLU A 89 -3.83 -7.22 -2.67
CA GLU A 89 -3.41 -5.84 -2.82
C GLU A 89 -4.16 -5.14 -3.97
N ASP A 90 -5.37 -4.66 -3.70
CA ASP A 90 -6.30 -4.10 -4.70
C ASP A 90 -6.29 -2.56 -4.77
N ARG A 91 -5.40 -1.90 -4.04
CA ARG A 91 -5.23 -0.43 -4.07
C ARG A 91 -3.77 -0.02 -4.09
N CYS A 92 -3.51 1.18 -4.60
CA CYS A 92 -2.25 1.86 -4.35
C CYS A 92 -2.40 2.76 -3.14
N PHE A 93 -1.31 2.99 -2.41
CA PHE A 93 -1.25 4.00 -1.36
C PHE A 93 -0.02 4.89 -1.49
N LYS A 94 -0.11 6.04 -0.85
CA LYS A 94 1.03 6.89 -0.49
C LYS A 94 0.82 7.42 0.91
N ALA A 95 1.90 7.57 1.67
CA ALA A 95 1.87 8.18 2.98
C ALA A 95 3.07 9.11 3.15
N THR A 96 2.83 10.22 3.83
CA THR A 96 3.85 11.18 4.29
C THR A 96 3.86 11.19 5.81
N GLY A 97 4.90 11.71 6.44
CA GLY A 97 4.93 11.88 7.89
C GLY A 97 5.77 13.10 8.24
N GLU A 98 5.47 13.77 9.35
CA GLU A 98 6.20 14.98 9.81
C GLU A 98 7.72 14.72 9.97
N ASN A 99 8.09 13.48 10.31
CA ASN A 99 9.49 13.04 10.46
C ASN A 99 9.97 12.14 9.31
N LEU A 100 9.15 11.95 8.27
CA LEU A 100 9.49 11.09 7.14
C LEU A 100 9.96 11.97 5.96
N SER A 101 11.27 12.16 5.86
CA SER A 101 11.89 13.01 4.81
C SER A 101 11.59 12.54 3.39
N VAL A 102 11.22 11.27 3.20
CA VAL A 102 10.81 10.68 1.93
C VAL A 102 9.50 9.94 2.14
N GLY A 103 8.42 10.39 1.50
CA GLY A 103 7.13 9.71 1.55
C GLY A 103 7.23 8.26 1.06
N VAL A 104 6.40 7.37 1.59
CA VAL A 104 6.33 5.96 1.16
C VAL A 104 5.18 5.73 0.18
N LYS A 105 5.37 4.79 -0.75
CA LYS A 105 4.37 4.37 -1.73
C LYS A 105 4.39 2.86 -1.91
N GLY A 106 3.26 2.29 -2.29
CA GLY A 106 3.21 0.89 -2.66
C GLY A 106 1.80 0.39 -2.91
N CYS A 107 1.65 -0.93 -2.82
CA CYS A 107 0.38 -1.63 -2.92
C CYS A 107 -0.19 -1.93 -1.53
N VAL A 108 -1.52 -1.89 -1.41
CA VAL A 108 -2.22 -2.17 -0.15
C VAL A 108 -3.57 -2.81 -0.45
N SER A 109 -4.02 -3.69 0.44
CA SER A 109 -5.39 -4.19 0.45
C SER A 109 -6.39 -3.12 0.93
N LYS A 110 -7.61 -3.14 0.39
CA LYS A 110 -8.69 -2.22 0.78
C LYS A 110 -8.93 -2.22 2.30
N ALA A 111 -8.96 -3.39 2.93
CA ALA A 111 -9.24 -3.49 4.37
C ALA A 111 -8.20 -2.73 5.21
N ILE A 112 -6.91 -2.87 4.89
CA ILE A 112 -5.85 -2.13 5.58
C ILE A 112 -5.93 -0.64 5.27
N CYS A 113 -6.20 -0.29 4.00
CA CYS A 113 -6.36 1.11 3.61
C CYS A 113 -7.50 1.81 4.36
N ASP A 114 -8.67 1.17 4.45
CA ASP A 114 -9.85 1.73 5.13
C ASP A 114 -9.60 1.93 6.63
N ALA A 115 -8.69 1.13 7.20
CA ALA A 115 -8.24 1.21 8.59
C ALA A 115 -7.02 2.13 8.81
N ALA A 116 -6.45 2.73 7.75
CA ALA A 116 -5.23 3.55 7.87
C ALA A 116 -5.41 4.77 8.78
N SER A 117 -6.64 5.26 8.94
CA SER A 117 -7.01 6.32 9.89
C SER A 117 -6.83 5.93 11.36
N LEU A 118 -6.66 4.63 11.65
CA LEU A 118 -6.44 4.08 12.99
C LEU A 118 -4.96 3.99 13.36
N ILE A 119 -4.04 4.27 12.43
CA ILE A 119 -2.59 4.19 12.68
C ILE A 119 -2.11 5.51 13.29
N PRO A 120 -1.73 5.55 14.58
CA PRO A 120 -1.21 6.76 15.20
C PRO A 120 0.12 7.18 14.54
N ASN A 121 0.33 8.50 14.41
CA ASN A 121 1.54 9.14 13.86
C ASN A 121 1.79 9.05 12.34
N VAL A 122 0.84 8.55 11.54
CA VAL A 122 0.93 8.64 10.06
C VAL A 122 -0.10 9.65 9.55
N GLN A 123 0.32 10.91 9.38
CA GLN A 123 -0.53 11.94 8.79
C GLN A 123 -0.49 11.85 7.25
N GLY A 124 -1.65 11.66 6.61
CA GLY A 124 -1.76 11.76 5.14
C GLY A 124 -1.61 10.45 4.37
N VAL A 125 -2.01 9.32 4.95
CA VAL A 125 -2.25 8.11 4.15
C VAL A 125 -3.39 8.40 3.17
N SER A 126 -3.12 8.19 1.89
CA SER A 126 -4.16 8.22 0.85
C SER A 126 -4.05 6.98 -0.01
N CYS A 127 -5.19 6.42 -0.36
CA CYS A 127 -5.28 5.29 -1.27
C CYS A 127 -6.17 5.58 -2.45
N CYS A 128 -5.97 4.85 -3.53
CA CYS A 128 -6.73 5.01 -4.76
C CYS A 128 -6.91 3.67 -5.48
N SER A 129 -8.00 3.58 -6.24
CA SER A 129 -8.36 2.41 -7.02
C SER A 129 -8.08 2.70 -8.49
N GLY A 130 -6.88 2.37 -8.95
CA GLY A 130 -6.43 2.55 -10.33
C GLY A 130 -4.97 2.15 -10.45
N ASN A 131 -4.50 1.88 -11.67
CA ASN A 131 -3.08 1.62 -11.89
C ASN A 131 -2.29 2.94 -11.78
N LEU A 132 -1.15 2.89 -11.10
CA LEU A 132 -0.21 4.01 -10.94
C LEU A 132 -0.83 5.28 -10.33
N CYS A 133 -2.00 5.16 -9.69
CA CYS A 133 -2.78 6.31 -9.21
C CYS A 133 -2.13 7.03 -8.02
N ASN A 134 -1.15 6.41 -7.37
CA ASN A 134 -0.33 7.01 -6.31
C ASN A 134 0.88 7.81 -6.85
N GLY A 135 0.84 8.19 -8.14
CA GLY A 135 1.77 9.13 -8.75
C GLY A 135 1.58 10.56 -8.25
N ALA A 136 2.51 11.44 -8.61
CA ALA A 136 2.25 12.88 -8.56
C ALA A 136 1.22 13.20 -9.64
N GLN A 137 0.14 13.94 -9.31
CA GLN A 137 -0.72 14.50 -10.35
C GLN A 137 0.14 15.50 -11.16
N SER A 138 0.49 15.10 -12.38
CA SER A 138 1.21 15.95 -13.31
C SER A 138 0.29 17.06 -13.82
N ILE A 139 0.83 18.28 -13.96
CA ILE A 139 0.17 19.48 -14.53
C ILE A 139 -0.38 19.21 -15.95
N THR A 140 -0.02 18.07 -16.57
CA THR A 140 -0.55 17.59 -17.85
C THR A 140 -2.08 17.54 -17.92
N GLN A 141 -2.79 17.25 -16.82
CA GLN A 141 -4.26 17.30 -16.85
C GLN A 141 -4.76 18.75 -16.97
N SER A 142 -4.13 19.69 -16.27
CA SER A 142 -4.40 21.13 -16.43
C SER A 142 -4.06 21.60 -17.84
N PHE A 143 -2.95 21.14 -18.43
CA PHE A 143 -2.57 21.48 -19.81
C PHE A 143 -3.56 20.92 -20.85
N LEU A 144 -4.08 19.70 -20.68
CA LEU A 144 -5.06 19.14 -21.61
C LEU A 144 -6.37 19.95 -21.59
N PHE A 145 -6.86 20.30 -20.40
CA PHE A 145 -8.02 21.18 -20.24
C PHE A 145 -7.76 22.60 -20.76
N LEU A 146 -6.57 23.17 -20.51
CA LEU A 146 -6.18 24.47 -21.07
C LEU A 146 -6.15 24.42 -22.60
N CYS A 147 -5.57 23.36 -23.18
CA CYS A 147 -5.41 23.20 -24.61
C CYS A 147 -6.77 23.00 -25.29
N CYS A 148 -7.67 22.17 -24.73
CA CYS A 148 -9.04 22.03 -25.21
C CYS A 148 -9.82 23.36 -25.14
N SER A 149 -9.65 24.14 -24.07
CA SER A 149 -10.29 25.45 -23.94
C SER A 149 -9.78 26.45 -24.99
N LEU A 150 -8.45 26.49 -25.19
CA LEU A 150 -7.81 27.40 -26.16
C LEU A 150 -8.18 27.04 -27.61
N LEU A 151 -8.21 25.75 -27.96
CA LEU A 151 -8.64 25.27 -29.27
C LEU A 151 -10.11 25.59 -29.53
N SER A 152 -10.97 25.50 -28.52
CA SER A 152 -12.38 25.88 -28.64
C SER A 152 -12.55 27.36 -28.93
N PHE A 153 -11.78 28.24 -28.27
CA PHE A 153 -11.80 29.68 -28.54
C PHE A 153 -11.33 30.05 -29.96
N ILE A 154 -10.32 29.36 -30.48
CA ILE A 154 -9.78 29.60 -31.83
C ILE A 154 -10.73 29.09 -32.92
N LEU A 155 -11.48 28.02 -32.66
CA LEU A 155 -12.42 27.43 -33.62
C LEU A 155 -13.81 28.07 -33.61
N LEU A 156 -14.16 28.83 -32.58
CA LEU A 156 -15.45 29.56 -32.47
C LEU A 156 -15.35 31.04 -32.87
N HIS A 157 -14.19 31.50 -33.32
CA HIS A 157 -13.93 32.86 -33.81
C HIS A 157 -13.35 32.78 -35.23
#